data_AF-A0A067TCF6-F1
#
_entry.id   AF-A0A067TCF6-F1
#
_cell.length_a   1.000
_cell.length_b   1.000
_cell.length_c   1.000
_cell.angle_alpha   90.00
_cell.angle_beta   90.00
_cell.angle_gamma   90.00
#
_symmetry.space_group_name_H-M   'P 1'
#
loop_
_entity.id
_entity.type
_entity.pdbx_description
1 polymer ?
#
loop_
_entity_poly.entity_id
_entity_poly.type
_entity_poly.pdbx_seq_one_letter_code
_entity_poly.pdbx_strand_id
1 'polypeptide(L)'
;QIRSTIEGVVENDPAIFQRSFRSQFNTLILEPLIELSKTRIFLRSRVPCLVIIDGLDECNNVNTQRHILDTISDALSRSQPCVPLMFMFCSRPERDITNAFATPAFEWFTSRIALGNTYRPEDDIRRYFDDSFSEIKETHLQKASIPLPWPADKDLAFLVKKSSGQFIYAATVIRYISSSRYKPTDSLEIILGLRPIRNDTPFAELDALYRDILSRVTDITATQSLL
;
A
#
# COMPACT_ATOMS: atom_id res chain seq x y z
N GLN A 1 -26.29 -18.48 -3.73
CA GLN A 1 -27.07 -17.84 -4.83
C GLN A 1 -26.16 -17.08 -5.80
N ILE A 2 -25.31 -16.12 -5.37
CA ILE A 2 -24.30 -15.51 -6.27
C ILE A 2 -23.43 -16.58 -6.95
N ARG A 3 -22.87 -17.50 -6.15
CA ARG A 3 -21.98 -18.56 -6.63
C ARG A 3 -22.58 -19.38 -7.77
N SER A 4 -23.79 -19.90 -7.62
CA SER A 4 -24.45 -20.71 -8.64
C SER A 4 -24.74 -19.94 -9.93
N THR A 5 -25.05 -18.64 -9.83
CA THR A 5 -25.24 -17.78 -11.01
C THR A 5 -23.91 -17.60 -11.76
N ILE A 6 -22.82 -17.36 -11.04
CA ILE A 6 -21.49 -17.21 -11.64
C ILE A 6 -21.01 -18.54 -12.25
N GLU A 7 -21.17 -19.65 -11.54
CA GLU A 7 -20.84 -21.00 -12.04
C GLU A 7 -21.58 -21.28 -13.36
N GLY A 8 -22.89 -20.99 -13.43
CA GLY A 8 -23.66 -21.14 -14.66
C GLY A 8 -23.19 -20.23 -15.80
N VAL A 9 -22.74 -19.00 -15.52
CA VAL A 9 -22.12 -18.13 -16.54
C VAL A 9 -20.84 -18.75 -17.09
N VAL A 10 -19.97 -19.26 -16.21
CA VAL A 10 -18.68 -19.86 -16.59
C VAL A 10 -18.87 -21.16 -17.36
N GLU A 11 -19.85 -21.99 -16.97
CA GLU A 11 -20.19 -23.23 -17.67
C GLU A 11 -20.70 -22.96 -19.10
N ASN A 12 -21.51 -21.90 -19.27
CA ASN A 12 -22.06 -21.52 -20.58
C ASN A 12 -21.04 -20.80 -21.48
N ASP A 13 -20.09 -20.07 -20.90
CA ASP A 13 -19.05 -19.34 -21.61
C ASP A 13 -17.67 -19.52 -20.95
N PRO A 14 -17.00 -20.67 -21.13
CA PRO A 14 -15.68 -20.91 -20.53
C PRO A 14 -14.60 -19.93 -21.04
N ALA A 15 -14.82 -19.32 -22.21
CA ALA A 15 -13.92 -18.32 -22.78
C ALA A 15 -14.02 -16.95 -22.09
N ILE A 16 -14.91 -16.76 -21.11
CA ILE A 16 -15.09 -15.49 -20.39
C ILE A 16 -13.78 -14.95 -19.82
N PHE A 17 -12.88 -15.82 -19.33
CA PHE A 17 -11.58 -15.43 -18.77
C PHE A 17 -10.58 -14.90 -19.80
N GLN A 18 -10.84 -15.11 -21.10
CA GLN A 18 -10.03 -14.56 -22.19
C GLN A 18 -10.58 -13.25 -22.73
N ARG A 19 -11.77 -12.82 -22.28
CA ARG A 19 -12.40 -11.57 -22.72
C ARG A 19 -11.79 -10.35 -22.02
N SER A 20 -12.17 -9.16 -22.49
CA SER A 20 -11.76 -7.91 -21.86
C SER A 20 -12.17 -7.85 -20.37
N PHE A 21 -11.42 -7.09 -19.57
CA PHE A 21 -11.78 -6.85 -18.17
C PHE A 21 -13.22 -6.34 -18.03
N ARG A 22 -13.64 -5.39 -18.89
CA ARG A 22 -15.01 -4.89 -18.91
C ARG A 22 -16.05 -5.99 -19.13
N SER A 23 -15.80 -6.93 -20.04
CA SER A 23 -16.69 -8.07 -20.27
C SER A 23 -16.74 -8.98 -19.05
N GLN A 24 -15.59 -9.35 -18.49
CA GLN A 24 -15.51 -10.19 -17.30
C GLN A 24 -16.23 -9.55 -16.11
N PHE A 25 -15.96 -8.28 -15.83
CA PHE A 25 -16.58 -7.54 -14.75
C PHE A 25 -18.09 -7.47 -14.90
N ASN A 26 -18.59 -7.16 -16.10
CA ASN A 26 -20.02 -7.07 -16.35
C ASN A 26 -20.72 -8.41 -16.14
N THR A 27 -20.24 -9.47 -16.78
CA THR A 27 -20.93 -10.76 -16.80
C THR A 27 -20.74 -11.55 -15.49
N LEU A 28 -19.60 -11.42 -14.82
CA LEU A 28 -19.30 -12.19 -13.61
C LEU A 28 -19.67 -11.46 -12.31
N ILE A 29 -19.73 -10.12 -12.32
CA ILE A 29 -19.99 -9.32 -11.11
C ILE A 29 -21.29 -8.53 -11.24
N LEU A 30 -21.39 -7.64 -12.23
CA LEU A 30 -22.50 -6.69 -12.32
C LEU A 30 -23.84 -7.37 -12.60
N GLU A 31 -23.93 -8.17 -13.66
CA GLU A 31 -25.15 -8.84 -14.09
C GLU A 31 -25.70 -9.80 -13.01
N PRO A 32 -24.87 -10.66 -12.36
CA PRO A 32 -25.34 -11.48 -11.24
C PRO A 32 -25.88 -10.66 -10.07
N LEU A 33 -25.25 -9.53 -9.75
CA LEU A 33 -25.73 -8.64 -8.68
C LEU A 33 -27.07 -7.97 -9.04
N ILE A 34 -27.26 -7.58 -10.29
CA ILE A 34 -28.54 -7.04 -10.80
C ILE A 34 -29.63 -8.11 -10.76
N GLU A 35 -29.36 -9.34 -11.19
CA GLU A 35 -30.35 -10.42 -11.15
C GLU A 35 -30.76 -10.76 -9.71
N LEU A 36 -29.80 -10.75 -8.78
CA LEU A 36 -30.10 -10.97 -7.38
C LEU A 36 -30.88 -9.83 -6.76
N SER A 37 -30.66 -8.59 -7.19
CA SER A 37 -31.43 -7.47 -6.66
C SER A 37 -32.90 -7.50 -7.04
N LYS A 38 -33.25 -8.17 -8.14
CA LYS A 38 -34.64 -8.49 -8.50
C LYS A 38 -35.28 -9.50 -7.56
N THR A 39 -34.49 -10.32 -6.85
CA THR A 39 -35.01 -11.25 -5.85
C THR A 39 -35.26 -10.53 -4.52
N ARG A 40 -36.36 -10.86 -3.83
CA ARG A 40 -36.74 -10.26 -2.52
C ARG A 40 -35.71 -10.45 -1.38
N ILE A 41 -34.62 -11.18 -1.64
CA ILE A 41 -33.57 -11.50 -0.67
C ILE A 41 -32.59 -10.33 -0.55
N PHE A 42 -32.22 -9.69 -1.67
CA PHE A 42 -31.24 -8.60 -1.67
C PHE A 42 -31.83 -7.29 -1.13
N LEU A 43 -33.11 -7.02 -1.42
CA LEU A 43 -33.85 -5.84 -0.96
C LEU A 43 -34.04 -5.76 0.57
N ARG A 44 -33.72 -6.83 1.32
CA ARG A 44 -33.76 -6.82 2.80
C ARG A 44 -32.49 -6.23 3.41
N SER A 45 -31.36 -6.24 2.71
CA SER A 45 -30.12 -5.63 3.18
C SER A 45 -30.02 -4.21 2.64
N ARG A 46 -30.13 -3.21 3.53
CA ARG A 46 -29.87 -1.80 3.20
C ARG A 46 -28.37 -1.47 3.15
N VAL A 47 -27.50 -2.45 3.42
CA VAL A 47 -26.05 -2.25 3.47
C VAL A 47 -25.47 -2.44 2.07
N PRO A 48 -24.68 -1.49 1.55
CA PRO A 48 -24.05 -1.64 0.25
C PRO A 48 -23.00 -2.76 0.26
N CYS A 49 -22.91 -3.47 -0.86
CA CYS A 49 -21.78 -4.35 -1.16
C CYS A 49 -20.55 -3.46 -1.39
N LEU A 50 -19.59 -3.52 -0.46
CA LEU A 50 -18.34 -2.79 -0.55
C LEU A 50 -17.29 -3.63 -1.27
N VAL A 51 -16.72 -3.08 -2.34
CA VAL A 51 -15.56 -3.63 -3.03
C VAL A 51 -14.36 -2.70 -2.77
N ILE A 52 -13.32 -3.26 -2.17
CA ILE A 52 -12.07 -2.53 -1.90
C ILE A 52 -11.06 -2.90 -2.98
N ILE A 53 -10.51 -1.88 -3.63
CA ILE A 53 -9.44 -2.01 -4.63
C ILE A 53 -8.21 -1.34 -4.04
N ASP A 54 -7.26 -2.15 -3.61
CA ASP A 54 -6.02 -1.71 -2.98
C ASP A 54 -4.86 -1.79 -3.97
N GLY A 55 -4.04 -0.72 -4.03
CA GLY A 55 -2.89 -0.62 -4.92
C GLY A 55 -3.24 -0.43 -6.40
N LEU A 56 -4.23 0.42 -6.73
CA LEU A 56 -4.55 0.71 -8.15
C LEU A 56 -3.33 1.28 -8.92
N ASP A 57 -2.48 2.05 -8.24
CA ASP A 57 -1.23 2.62 -8.76
C ASP A 57 -0.20 1.55 -9.17
N GLU A 58 -0.24 0.37 -8.57
CA GLU A 58 0.69 -0.74 -8.86
C GLU A 58 0.34 -1.50 -10.16
N CYS A 59 -0.69 -1.04 -10.90
CA CYS A 59 -1.01 -1.60 -12.22
C CYS A 59 0.09 -1.31 -13.25
N ASN A 60 0.38 -2.30 -14.11
CA ASN A 60 1.47 -2.28 -15.09
C ASN A 60 1.53 -1.04 -16.00
N ASN A 61 0.42 -0.34 -16.24
CA ASN A 61 0.39 0.93 -16.98
C ASN A 61 -0.87 1.75 -16.71
N VAL A 62 -0.76 3.04 -17.02
CA VAL A 62 -1.83 4.06 -16.92
C VAL A 62 -3.11 3.68 -17.67
N ASN A 63 -2.99 3.05 -18.85
CA ASN A 63 -4.16 2.66 -19.63
C ASN A 63 -5.00 1.60 -18.91
N THR A 64 -4.34 0.70 -18.18
CA THR A 64 -5.00 -0.34 -17.37
C THR A 64 -5.72 0.29 -16.18
N GLN A 65 -5.06 1.21 -15.47
CA GLN A 65 -5.67 1.97 -14.36
C GLN A 65 -6.94 2.68 -14.84
N ARG A 66 -6.86 3.42 -15.95
CA ARG A 66 -8.00 4.13 -16.54
C ARG A 66 -9.11 3.17 -16.99
N HIS A 67 -8.76 2.05 -17.63
CA HIS A 67 -9.75 1.07 -18.07
C HIS A 67 -10.54 0.46 -16.91
N ILE A 68 -9.89 0.20 -15.76
CA ILE A 68 -10.54 -0.27 -14.54
C ILE A 68 -11.53 0.77 -14.03
N LEU A 69 -11.08 2.02 -13.89
CA LEU A 69 -11.91 3.14 -13.43
C LEU A 69 -13.13 3.34 -14.35
N ASP A 70 -12.91 3.45 -15.66
CA ASP A 70 -13.99 3.66 -16.63
C ASP A 70 -15.02 2.52 -16.60
N THR A 71 -14.56 1.27 -16.47
CA THR A 71 -15.44 0.10 -16.36
C THR A 71 -16.30 0.17 -15.10
N ILE A 72 -15.72 0.58 -13.96
CA ILE A 72 -16.44 0.68 -12.69
C ILE A 72 -17.42 1.86 -12.71
N SER A 73 -17.03 3.01 -13.27
CA SER A 73 -17.93 4.16 -13.44
C SER A 73 -19.15 3.81 -14.30
N ASP A 74 -18.93 3.12 -15.42
CA ASP A 74 -20.00 2.61 -16.30
C ASP A 74 -20.91 1.60 -15.58
N ALA A 75 -20.32 0.71 -14.78
CA ALA A 75 -21.09 -0.25 -13.99
C ALA A 75 -21.95 0.42 -12.92
N LEU A 76 -21.39 1.37 -12.17
CA LEU A 76 -22.12 2.14 -11.17
C LEU A 76 -23.30 2.88 -11.80
N SER A 77 -23.07 3.53 -12.93
CA SER A 77 -24.11 4.25 -13.69
C SER A 77 -25.27 3.35 -14.14
N ARG A 78 -25.00 2.09 -14.49
CA ARG A 78 -26.04 1.12 -14.91
C ARG A 78 -26.72 0.39 -13.76
N SER A 79 -26.08 0.36 -12.58
CA SER A 79 -26.54 -0.43 -11.43
C SER A 79 -27.51 0.33 -10.51
N GLN A 80 -27.49 1.66 -10.54
CA GLN A 80 -28.30 2.51 -9.66
C GLN A 80 -29.75 2.63 -10.19
N PRO A 81 -30.78 2.55 -9.33
CA PRO A 81 -30.76 2.35 -7.87
C PRO A 81 -30.86 0.87 -7.45
N CYS A 82 -30.80 -0.05 -8.43
CA CYS A 82 -31.14 -1.46 -8.24
C CYS A 82 -30.14 -2.24 -7.38
N VAL A 83 -28.85 -1.87 -7.39
CA VAL A 83 -27.81 -2.58 -6.64
C VAL A 83 -27.07 -1.58 -5.75
N PRO A 84 -27.09 -1.74 -4.41
CA PRO A 84 -26.30 -0.91 -3.53
C PRO A 84 -24.83 -1.37 -3.59
N LEU A 85 -24.09 -0.97 -4.63
CA LEU A 85 -22.68 -1.29 -4.84
C LEU A 85 -21.81 -0.06 -4.53
N MET A 86 -20.76 -0.23 -3.74
CA MET A 86 -19.83 0.83 -3.34
C MET A 86 -18.39 0.37 -3.60
N PHE A 87 -17.57 1.27 -4.13
CA PHE A 87 -16.14 1.03 -4.34
C PHE A 87 -15.32 1.95 -3.45
N MET A 88 -14.28 1.37 -2.83
CA MET A 88 -13.25 2.11 -2.12
C MET A 88 -11.91 1.82 -2.81
N PHE A 89 -11.28 2.86 -3.33
CA PHE A 89 -9.96 2.78 -3.94
C PHE A 89 -8.91 3.27 -2.95
N CYS A 90 -7.96 2.41 -2.62
CA CYS A 90 -6.78 2.72 -1.82
C CYS A 90 -5.59 2.77 -2.77
N SER A 91 -5.03 3.96 -3.00
CA SER A 91 -3.98 4.15 -4.00
C SER A 91 -3.19 5.42 -3.74
N ARG A 92 -1.94 5.47 -4.23
CA ARG A 92 -1.17 6.72 -4.27
C ARG A 92 -1.83 7.75 -5.17
N PRO A 93 -1.69 9.06 -4.87
CA PRO A 93 -2.29 10.12 -5.68
C PRO A 93 -1.48 10.38 -6.96
N GLU A 94 -1.23 9.35 -7.76
CA GLU A 94 -0.58 9.49 -9.06
C GLU A 94 -1.42 10.42 -9.97
N ARG A 95 -0.74 11.10 -10.89
CA ARG A 95 -1.37 12.13 -11.73
C ARG A 95 -2.55 11.58 -12.52
N ASP A 96 -2.40 10.41 -13.13
CA ASP A 96 -3.44 9.82 -13.98
C ASP A 96 -4.66 9.35 -13.19
N ILE A 97 -4.44 8.74 -12.02
CA ILE A 97 -5.51 8.36 -11.10
C ILE A 97 -6.25 9.61 -10.61
N THR A 98 -5.51 10.63 -10.15
CA THR A 98 -6.08 11.89 -9.69
C THR A 98 -6.91 12.57 -10.78
N ASN A 99 -6.41 12.59 -12.02
CA ASN A 99 -7.13 13.17 -13.16
C ASN A 99 -8.40 12.38 -13.52
N ALA A 100 -8.39 11.05 -13.41
CA ALA A 100 -9.57 10.23 -13.68
C ALA A 100 -10.71 10.52 -12.68
N PHE A 101 -10.38 10.65 -11.38
CA PHE A 101 -11.36 11.00 -10.35
C PHE A 101 -11.87 12.45 -10.44
N ALA A 102 -11.11 13.34 -11.09
CA ALA A 102 -11.53 14.72 -11.35
C ALA A 102 -12.46 14.87 -12.58
N THR A 103 -12.80 13.77 -13.27
CA THR A 103 -13.78 13.81 -14.36
C THR A 103 -15.21 13.90 -13.82
N PRO A 104 -16.16 14.50 -14.55
CA PRO A 104 -17.57 14.55 -14.14
C PRO A 104 -18.18 13.15 -13.88
N ALA A 105 -17.64 12.14 -14.56
CA ALA A 105 -17.99 10.74 -14.40
C ALA A 105 -17.51 10.12 -13.08
N PHE A 106 -16.89 10.86 -12.17
CA PHE A 106 -16.54 10.42 -10.82
C PHE A 106 -16.76 11.51 -9.78
N GLU A 107 -16.50 12.77 -10.14
CA GLU A 107 -16.58 13.91 -9.24
C GLU A 107 -17.93 14.03 -8.53
N TRP A 108 -19.04 13.70 -9.20
CA TRP A 108 -20.39 13.83 -8.62
C TRP A 108 -20.78 12.75 -7.61
N PHE A 109 -20.07 11.63 -7.56
CA PHE A 109 -20.47 10.48 -6.74
C PHE A 109 -19.33 9.83 -5.96
N THR A 110 -18.13 10.41 -5.99
CA THR A 110 -16.99 9.95 -5.19
C THR A 110 -16.65 10.95 -4.09
N SER A 111 -16.08 10.42 -3.01
CA SER A 111 -15.47 11.22 -1.95
C SER A 111 -14.00 10.84 -1.82
N ARG A 112 -13.13 11.84 -1.70
CA ARG A 112 -11.70 11.64 -1.55
C ARG A 112 -11.29 11.85 -0.09
N ILE A 113 -10.68 10.83 0.49
CA ILE A 113 -10.05 10.90 1.82
C ILE A 113 -8.54 10.95 1.58
N ALA A 114 -7.93 12.12 1.80
CA ALA A 114 -6.49 12.27 1.71
C ALA A 114 -5.83 11.90 3.04
N LEU A 115 -5.05 10.82 3.06
CA LEU A 115 -4.38 10.35 4.28
C LEU A 115 -3.10 11.15 4.60
N GLY A 116 -2.46 11.80 3.62
CA GLY A 116 -1.14 12.42 3.79
C GLY A 116 -1.11 13.89 4.22
N ASN A 117 -2.23 14.64 4.13
CA ASN A 117 -2.17 16.10 4.26
C ASN A 117 -2.12 16.62 5.71
N THR A 118 -2.51 15.80 6.67
CA THR A 118 -2.48 16.11 8.12
C THR A 118 -1.68 15.09 8.92
N TYR A 119 -1.19 14.05 8.24
CA TYR A 119 -0.44 12.98 8.86
C TYR A 119 1.00 13.43 9.13
N ARG A 120 1.45 13.23 10.36
CA ARG A 120 2.83 13.51 10.79
C ARG A 120 3.55 12.17 11.00
N PRO A 121 4.01 11.53 9.92
CA PRO A 121 4.66 10.22 10.04
C PRO A 121 5.88 10.27 10.96
N GLU A 122 6.54 11.41 11.09
CA GLU A 122 7.71 11.59 11.94
C GLU A 122 7.39 11.40 13.42
N ASP A 123 6.24 11.90 13.88
CA ASP A 123 5.82 11.80 15.29
C ASP A 123 5.49 10.34 15.65
N ASP A 124 4.80 9.62 14.76
CA ASP A 124 4.47 8.22 14.97
C ASP A 124 5.71 7.31 14.85
N ILE A 125 6.61 7.59 13.89
CA ILE A 125 7.87 6.85 13.74
C ILE A 125 8.76 7.08 14.96
N ARG A 126 8.82 8.32 15.46
CA ARG A 126 9.54 8.65 16.70
C ARG A 126 9.02 7.82 17.86
N ARG A 127 7.70 7.80 18.06
CA ARG A 127 7.07 6.98 19.09
C ARG A 127 7.37 5.49 18.93
N TYR A 128 7.25 4.98 17.70
CA TYR A 128 7.55 3.58 17.39
C TYR A 128 9.00 3.22 17.75
N PHE A 129 9.97 4.09 17.43
CA PHE A 129 11.34 3.86 17.84
C PHE A 129 11.50 3.92 19.36
N ASP A 130 10.95 4.93 20.04
CA ASP A 130 11.02 5.06 21.51
C ASP A 130 10.50 3.79 22.22
N ASP A 131 9.34 3.28 21.79
CA ASP A 131 8.72 2.06 22.32
C ASP A 131 9.59 0.83 22.00
N SER A 132 10.06 0.70 20.75
CA SER A 132 10.87 -0.44 20.31
C SER A 132 12.26 -0.51 20.98
N PHE A 133 12.95 0.63 21.11
CA PHE A 133 14.23 0.68 21.82
C PHE A 133 14.06 0.39 23.31
N SER A 134 12.93 0.78 23.90
CA SER A 134 12.58 0.41 25.28
C SER A 134 12.36 -1.08 25.41
N GLU A 135 11.65 -1.71 24.48
CA GLU A 135 11.49 -3.17 24.45
C GLU A 135 12.82 -3.91 24.30
N ILE A 136 13.72 -3.45 23.42
CA ILE A 136 15.06 -4.03 23.22
C ILE A 136 15.88 -4.01 24.52
N LYS A 137 15.83 -2.90 25.27
CA LYS A 137 16.54 -2.78 26.56
C LYS A 137 16.08 -3.82 27.57
N GLU A 138 14.81 -4.21 27.55
CA GLU A 138 14.25 -5.16 28.53
C GLU A 138 14.40 -6.63 28.09
N THR A 139 14.25 -6.90 26.80
CA THR A 139 14.05 -8.25 26.26
C THR A 139 15.28 -8.85 25.58
N HIS A 140 16.24 -8.03 25.12
CA HIS A 140 17.35 -8.54 24.33
C HIS A 140 18.29 -9.43 25.16
N LEU A 141 18.78 -10.53 24.57
CA LEU A 141 19.66 -11.49 25.26
C LEU A 141 20.95 -10.85 25.78
N GLN A 142 21.43 -9.81 25.10
CA GLN A 142 22.61 -9.02 25.46
C GLN A 142 22.26 -7.70 26.16
N LYS A 143 21.09 -7.60 26.83
CA LYS A 143 20.67 -6.35 27.50
C LYS A 143 21.67 -5.79 28.51
N ALA A 144 22.43 -6.66 29.18
CA ALA A 144 23.45 -6.26 30.13
C ALA A 144 24.61 -5.45 29.48
N SER A 145 24.77 -5.52 28.15
CA SER A 145 25.78 -4.71 27.43
C SER A 145 25.23 -3.41 26.86
N ILE A 146 23.93 -3.11 27.05
CA ILE A 146 23.33 -1.87 26.56
C ILE A 146 23.54 -0.76 27.61
N PRO A 147 24.22 0.35 27.27
CA PRO A 147 24.43 1.45 28.20
C PRO A 147 23.13 2.22 28.47
N LEU A 148 23.09 2.96 29.58
CA LEU A 148 22.02 3.92 29.89
C LEU A 148 22.62 5.33 29.97
N PRO A 149 22.06 6.34 29.25
CA PRO A 149 20.92 6.27 28.33
C PRO A 149 21.27 5.67 26.96
N TRP A 150 20.33 4.94 26.35
CA TRP A 150 20.43 4.43 24.98
C TRP A 150 19.04 4.22 24.34
N PRO A 151 18.88 4.55 23.04
CA PRO A 151 19.78 5.36 22.22
C PRO A 151 19.84 6.83 22.71
N ALA A 152 20.81 7.62 22.24
CA ALA A 152 20.80 9.05 22.51
C ALA A 152 19.68 9.73 21.71
N ASP A 153 19.07 10.78 22.27
CA ASP A 153 17.98 11.52 21.62
C ASP A 153 18.35 12.03 20.22
N LYS A 154 19.60 12.49 20.05
CA LYS A 154 20.15 12.92 18.75
C LYS A 154 20.16 11.80 17.70
N ASP A 155 20.45 10.57 18.11
CA ASP A 155 20.55 9.42 17.21
C ASP A 155 19.14 9.01 16.79
N LEU A 156 18.20 9.07 17.72
CA LEU A 156 16.79 8.83 17.47
C LEU A 156 16.19 9.86 16.50
N ALA A 157 16.44 11.16 16.73
CA ALA A 157 16.03 12.22 15.82
C ALA A 157 16.65 12.05 14.42
N PHE A 158 17.90 11.59 14.35
CA PHE A 158 18.53 11.25 13.07
C PHE A 158 17.83 10.09 12.36
N LEU A 159 17.48 9.01 13.07
CA LEU A 159 16.76 7.88 12.48
C LEU A 159 15.36 8.27 11.98
N VAL A 160 14.64 9.12 12.73
CA VAL A 160 13.35 9.67 12.30
C VAL A 160 13.51 10.49 11.02
N LYS A 161 14.50 11.38 10.98
CA LYS A 161 14.78 12.16 9.76
C LYS A 161 15.15 11.26 8.58
N LYS A 162 15.94 10.21 8.82
CA LYS A 162 16.41 9.27 7.80
C LYS A 162 15.31 8.34 7.28
N SER A 163 14.21 8.19 8.02
CA SER A 163 13.07 7.42 7.54
C SER A 163 12.30 8.11 6.41
N SER A 164 12.41 9.44 6.27
CA SER A 164 11.62 10.23 5.32
C SER A 164 10.12 9.89 5.39
N GLY A 165 9.60 9.65 6.60
CA GLY A 165 8.22 9.28 6.85
C GLY A 165 7.86 7.82 6.51
N GLN A 166 8.82 6.99 6.12
CA GLN A 166 8.60 5.61 5.71
C GLN A 166 8.73 4.64 6.88
N PHE A 167 7.60 4.09 7.34
CA PHE A 167 7.59 3.10 8.43
C PHE A 167 8.40 1.84 8.15
N ILE A 168 8.50 1.42 6.88
CA ILE A 168 9.29 0.24 6.50
C ILE A 168 10.78 0.40 6.84
N TYR A 169 11.30 1.63 6.75
CA TYR A 169 12.66 1.93 7.17
C TYR A 169 12.81 1.70 8.69
N ALA A 170 11.91 2.30 9.48
CA ALA A 170 11.94 2.20 10.94
C ALA A 170 11.83 0.76 11.43
N ALA A 171 10.87 -0.01 10.88
CA ALA A 171 10.70 -1.42 11.20
C ALA A 171 11.92 -2.27 10.83
N THR A 172 12.58 -1.96 9.71
CA THR A 172 13.79 -2.69 9.29
C THR A 172 14.98 -2.37 10.19
N VAL A 173 15.16 -1.11 10.59
CA VAL A 173 16.17 -0.68 11.57
C VAL A 173 15.99 -1.42 12.89
N ILE A 174 14.76 -1.41 13.45
CA ILE A 174 14.47 -2.12 14.70
C ILE A 174 14.72 -3.62 14.55
N ARG A 175 14.22 -4.25 13.49
CA ARG A 175 14.45 -5.68 13.23
C ARG A 175 15.93 -6.05 13.19
N TYR A 176 16.78 -5.20 12.60
CA TYR A 176 18.22 -5.42 12.57
C TYR A 176 18.87 -5.29 13.95
N ILE A 177 18.49 -4.27 14.71
CA ILE A 177 19.04 -4.00 16.05
C ILE A 177 18.57 -5.06 17.06
N SER A 178 17.33 -5.53 16.96
CA SER A 178 16.75 -6.57 17.82
C SER A 178 17.30 -7.98 17.53
N SER A 179 18.13 -8.15 16.49
CA SER A 179 18.71 -9.45 16.14
C SER A 179 19.65 -9.96 17.22
N SER A 180 19.36 -11.15 17.74
CA SER A 180 20.18 -11.81 18.78
C SER A 180 21.62 -12.13 18.34
N ARG A 181 21.91 -12.07 17.03
CA ARG A 181 23.22 -12.38 16.46
C ARG A 181 24.29 -11.32 16.79
N TYR A 182 23.87 -10.08 17.02
CA TYR A 182 24.76 -8.93 17.14
C TYR A 182 24.46 -8.14 18.42
N LYS A 183 25.42 -7.32 18.86
CA LYS A 183 25.20 -6.38 19.97
C LYS A 183 24.32 -5.23 19.47
N PRO A 184 23.23 -4.87 20.15
CA PRO A 184 22.35 -3.78 19.71
C PRO A 184 23.06 -2.44 19.53
N THR A 185 24.04 -2.15 20.39
CA THR A 185 24.89 -0.94 20.29
C THR A 185 25.69 -0.91 19.00
N ASP A 186 26.30 -2.04 18.64
CA ASP A 186 27.11 -2.16 17.43
C ASP A 186 26.24 -2.06 16.18
N SER A 187 25.06 -2.71 16.20
CA SER A 187 24.07 -2.62 15.12
C SER A 187 23.57 -1.19 14.91
N LEU A 188 23.31 -0.45 16.00
CA LEU A 188 22.93 0.96 15.91
C LEU A 188 24.06 1.80 15.32
N GLU A 189 25.30 1.64 15.78
CA GLU A 189 26.45 2.36 15.25
C GLU A 189 26.68 2.10 13.75
N ILE A 190 26.42 0.88 13.28
CA ILE A 190 26.45 0.55 11.84
C ILE A 190 25.39 1.35 11.08
N ILE A 191 24.15 1.42 11.58
CA ILE A 191 23.05 2.16 10.93
C ILE A 191 23.32 3.67 10.90
N LEU A 192 23.97 4.19 11.94
CA LEU A 192 24.42 5.58 12.04
C LEU A 192 25.67 5.87 11.18
N GLY A 193 26.31 4.85 10.61
CA GLY A 193 27.53 5.00 9.80
C GLY A 193 28.80 5.26 10.61
N LEU A 194 28.78 4.96 11.92
CA LEU A 194 29.91 5.15 12.84
C LEU A 194 30.86 3.94 12.87
N ARG A 195 30.43 2.79 12.33
CA ARG A 195 31.26 1.59 12.19
C ARG A 195 31.21 1.05 10.76
N PRO A 196 32.33 0.46 10.27
CA PRO A 196 32.35 -0.19 8.99
C PRO A 196 31.43 -1.41 8.97
N ILE A 197 30.79 -1.58 7.83
CA ILE A 197 29.86 -2.66 7.53
C ILE A 197 30.62 -4.01 7.55
N ARG A 198 30.07 -5.01 8.27
CA ARG A 198 30.43 -6.44 8.08
C ARG A 198 29.51 -7.04 7.00
N ASN A 199 29.88 -8.18 6.42
CA ASN A 199 29.22 -8.78 5.23
C ASN A 199 27.67 -8.96 5.30
N ASP A 200 27.05 -8.83 6.48
CA ASP A 200 25.59 -8.87 6.67
C ASP A 200 25.03 -7.46 6.94
N THR A 201 24.73 -6.67 5.89
CA THR A 201 23.95 -5.44 6.07
C THR A 201 22.45 -5.73 6.05
N PRO A 202 21.65 -4.94 6.81
CA PRO A 202 20.19 -5.11 6.81
C PRO A 202 19.52 -4.84 5.46
N PHE A 203 20.23 -4.12 4.57
CA PHE A 203 19.73 -3.72 3.26
C PHE A 203 20.63 -4.21 2.11
N ALA A 204 21.56 -5.15 2.31
CA ALA A 204 22.61 -5.48 1.33
C ALA A 204 22.09 -5.68 -0.10
N GLU A 205 21.05 -6.50 -0.20
CA GLU A 205 20.43 -6.90 -1.47
C GLU A 205 19.62 -5.76 -2.07
N LEU A 206 18.88 -5.02 -1.24
CA LEU A 206 18.14 -3.81 -1.65
C LEU A 206 19.08 -2.71 -2.13
N ASP A 207 20.13 -2.43 -1.37
CA ASP A 207 21.17 -1.46 -1.70
C ASP A 207 21.89 -1.82 -3.00
N ALA A 208 22.19 -3.11 -3.23
CA ALA A 208 22.80 -3.56 -4.47
C ALA A 208 21.86 -3.36 -5.66
N LEU A 209 20.57 -3.72 -5.50
CA LEU A 209 19.55 -3.54 -6.52
C LEU A 209 19.31 -2.05 -6.84
N TYR A 210 19.13 -1.21 -5.83
CA TYR A 210 18.94 0.23 -6.01
C TYR A 210 20.18 0.90 -6.59
N ARG A 211 21.40 0.49 -6.20
CA ARG A 211 22.63 0.98 -6.85
C ARG A 211 22.66 0.63 -8.32
N ASP A 212 22.31 -0.60 -8.70
CA ASP A 212 22.26 -1.00 -10.12
C ASP A 212 21.20 -0.20 -10.90
N ILE A 213 19.98 -0.09 -10.37
CA ILE A 213 18.90 0.71 -10.99
C ILE A 213 19.31 2.18 -11.15
N LEU A 214 19.82 2.81 -10.08
CA LEU A 214 20.22 4.21 -10.09
C LEU A 214 21.46 4.46 -10.95
N SER A 215 22.35 3.49 -11.11
CA SER A 215 23.52 3.61 -12.00
C SER A 215 23.15 3.72 -13.48
N ARG A 216 21.94 3.26 -13.84
CA ARG A 216 21.40 3.30 -15.21
C ARG A 216 20.65 4.60 -15.51
N VAL A 217 20.50 5.49 -14.53
CA VAL A 217 19.83 6.79 -14.71
C VAL A 217 20.78 7.75 -15.42
N THR A 218 20.37 8.25 -16.58
CA THR A 218 21.17 9.17 -17.40
C THR A 218 20.98 10.64 -17.04
N ASP A 219 19.84 11.01 -16.44
CA ASP A 219 19.56 12.37 -15.96
C ASP A 219 19.29 12.38 -14.45
N ILE A 220 20.38 12.56 -13.72
CA ILE A 220 20.39 12.59 -12.26
C ILE A 220 19.60 13.80 -11.74
N THR A 221 19.65 14.93 -12.45
CA THR A 221 19.03 16.19 -12.03
C THR A 221 17.51 16.10 -12.08
N ALA A 222 16.95 15.55 -13.16
CA ALA A 222 15.52 15.30 -13.27
C ALA A 222 15.04 14.28 -12.24
N THR A 223 15.80 13.21 -12.03
CA THR A 223 15.47 12.15 -11.07
C THR A 223 15.49 12.64 -9.62
N GLN A 224 16.44 13.50 -9.26
CA GLN A 224 16.50 14.13 -7.94
C GLN A 224 15.36 15.13 -7.69
N SER A 225 14.75 15.70 -8.74
CA SER A 225 13.59 16.58 -8.58
C SER A 225 12.27 15.84 -8.33
N LEU A 226 12.27 14.51 -8.53
CA LEU A 226 11.13 13.62 -8.35
C LEU A 226 11.17 12.83 -7.03
N LEU A 227 12.33 12.82 -6.35
CA LEU A 227 12.59 12.16 -5.06
C LEU A 227 12.52 13.16 -3.92
#